data_AF-A0A8T4UKP7-F1
#
_entry.id   AF-A0A8T4UKP7-F1
#
_cell.length_a   1.000
_cell.length_b   1.000
_cell.length_c   1.000
_cell.angle_alpha   90.00
_cell.angle_beta   90.00
_cell.angle_gamma   90.00
#
_symmetry.space_group_name_H-M   'P 1'
#
loop_
_entity.id
_entity.type
_entity.pdbx_description
1 polymer ?
#
loop_
_entity_poly.entity_id
_entity_poly.type
_entity_poly.pdbx_seq_one_letter_code
_entity_poly.pdbx_strand_id
1 'polypeptide(L)'
;MKLLFKGHNASLVNHLFQTLLVTYLILLLIEQIWAGVVSVYLNLNYLLVAVIIAGILDVLSEQPERKKEIVKKMDYVFILILGILGFIIIKYKTATLGWLSWLISIIAGTLIVLLSLLVLEEEDEVE
;
A
#
# COMPACT_ATOMS: atom_id res chain seq x y z
N MET A 1 21.28 -17.02 14.08
CA MET A 1 21.03 -15.87 13.18
C MET A 1 19.97 -14.89 13.73
N LYS A 2 19.04 -15.31 14.61
CA LYS A 2 18.91 -14.85 16.01
C LYS A 2 18.87 -13.35 16.39
N LEU A 3 19.94 -12.61 16.04
CA LEU A 3 20.61 -11.74 17.02
C LEU A 3 21.28 -10.49 16.45
N LEU A 4 21.14 -10.18 15.16
CA LEU A 4 21.94 -9.10 14.55
C LEU A 4 21.31 -7.70 14.59
N PHE A 5 20.01 -7.55 14.84
CA PHE A 5 19.36 -6.24 14.86
C PHE A 5 18.47 -6.09 16.08
N LYS A 6 19.09 -5.72 17.22
CA LYS A 6 18.39 -5.46 18.48
C LYS A 6 18.04 -3.98 18.61
N GLY A 7 16.79 -3.67 18.92
CA GLY A 7 16.32 -2.34 19.34
C GLY A 7 16.39 -1.26 18.25
N HIS A 8 17.46 -0.47 18.25
CA HIS A 8 17.55 0.75 17.42
C HIS A 8 17.61 0.42 15.92
N ASN A 9 18.39 -0.59 15.55
CA ASN A 9 18.55 -0.96 14.15
C ASN A 9 17.29 -1.62 13.56
N ALA A 10 16.52 -2.33 14.39
CA ALA A 10 15.24 -2.91 13.97
C ALA A 10 14.22 -1.84 13.61
N SER A 11 14.13 -0.76 14.40
CA SER A 11 13.27 0.39 14.09
C SER A 11 13.69 1.10 12.80
N LEU A 12 15.00 1.26 12.57
CA LEU A 12 15.52 1.83 11.32
C LEU A 12 15.18 0.95 10.10
N VAL A 13 15.32 -0.38 10.22
CA VAL A 13 14.96 -1.32 9.16
C VAL A 13 13.47 -1.27 8.86
N ASN A 14 12.61 -1.22 9.89
CA ASN A 14 11.17 -1.07 9.72
C ASN A 14 10.79 0.23 8.98
N HIS A 15 11.30 1.38 9.43
CA HIS A 15 11.04 2.65 8.77
C HIS A 15 11.59 2.71 7.34
N LEU A 16 12.77 2.14 7.11
CA LEU A 16 13.37 2.01 5.79
C LEU A 16 12.48 1.15 4.88
N PHE A 17 12.04 -0.02 5.36
CA PHE A 17 11.15 -0.91 4.62
C PHE A 17 9.82 -0.24 4.30
N GLN A 18 9.15 0.36 5.27
CA GLN A 18 7.88 1.08 5.06
C GLN A 18 8.04 2.20 4.03
N THR A 19 9.10 3.00 4.14
CA THR A 19 9.36 4.11 3.20
C THR A 19 9.65 3.58 1.79
N LEU A 20 10.47 2.54 1.66
CA LEU A 20 10.76 1.86 0.39
C LEU A 20 9.49 1.27 -0.24
N LEU A 21 8.67 0.58 0.55
CA LEU A 21 7.43 -0.03 0.11
C LEU A 21 6.45 1.03 -0.40
N VAL A 22 6.19 2.07 0.40
CA VAL A 22 5.28 3.16 0.01
C VAL A 22 5.79 3.88 -1.24
N THR A 23 7.09 4.18 -1.30
CA THR A 23 7.72 4.80 -2.48
C THR A 23 7.57 3.91 -3.71
N TYR A 24 7.83 2.60 -3.58
CA TYR A 24 7.68 1.64 -4.66
C TYR A 24 6.23 1.55 -5.15
N LEU A 25 5.25 1.49 -4.24
CA LEU A 25 3.83 1.45 -4.59
C LEU A 25 3.38 2.73 -5.32
N ILE A 26 3.82 3.91 -4.87
CA ILE A 26 3.51 5.17 -5.56
C ILE A 26 4.12 5.19 -6.96
N LEU A 27 5.39 4.80 -7.09
CA LEU A 27 6.08 4.74 -8.39
C LEU A 27 5.40 3.73 -9.33
N LEU A 28 4.99 2.57 -8.81
CA LEU A 28 4.21 1.60 -9.57
C LEU A 28 2.87 2.17 -10.05
N LEU A 29 2.15 2.88 -9.18
CA LEU A 29 0.87 3.50 -9.57
C LEU A 29 1.07 4.52 -10.68
N ILE A 30 2.11 5.35 -10.59
CA ILE A 30 2.45 6.33 -11.62
C ILE A 30 2.77 5.62 -12.94
N GLU A 31 3.63 4.60 -12.93
CA GLU A 31 3.98 3.82 -14.12
C GLU A 31 2.76 3.12 -14.74
N GLN A 32 1.84 2.63 -13.90
CA GLN A 32 0.62 1.97 -14.36
C GLN A 32 -0.36 2.96 -15.01
N ILE A 33 -0.41 4.22 -14.57
CA ILE A 33 -1.24 5.26 -15.18
C ILE A 33 -0.55 5.80 -16.45
N TRP A 34 0.74 6.13 -16.37
CA TRP A 34 1.55 6.66 -17.45
C TRP A 34 2.81 5.81 -17.66
N ALA A 35 2.69 4.83 -18.57
CA ALA A 35 3.80 3.95 -18.90
C ALA A 35 5.01 4.73 -19.43
N GLY A 36 6.20 4.37 -18.97
CA GLY A 36 7.45 5.00 -19.38
C GLY A 36 7.92 6.16 -18.49
N VAL A 37 7.07 6.74 -17.65
CA VAL A 37 7.46 7.93 -16.86
C VAL A 37 8.52 7.61 -15.81
N VAL A 38 8.37 6.49 -15.10
CA VAL A 38 9.31 6.09 -14.06
C VAL A 38 10.40 5.21 -14.66
N SER A 39 10.01 4.27 -15.53
CA SER A 39 10.94 3.29 -16.11
C SER A 39 12.06 3.90 -16.97
N VAL A 40 11.89 5.13 -17.47
CA VAL A 40 12.94 5.89 -18.18
C VAL A 40 14.11 6.27 -17.25
N TYR A 41 13.83 6.56 -15.98
CA TYR A 41 14.87 7.01 -15.03
C TYR A 41 15.27 5.92 -14.04
N LEU A 42 14.37 4.99 -13.73
CA LEU A 42 14.55 4.00 -12.68
C LEU A 42 13.91 2.66 -13.06
N ASN A 43 14.68 1.58 -12.99
CA ASN A 43 14.16 0.24 -13.21
C ASN A 43 13.43 -0.26 -11.95
N LEU A 44 12.10 -0.33 -12.05
CA LEU A 44 11.21 -0.75 -10.98
C LEU A 44 11.49 -2.16 -10.47
N ASN A 45 12.05 -3.06 -11.28
CA ASN A 45 12.40 -4.41 -10.84
C ASN A 45 13.56 -4.39 -9.84
N TYR A 46 14.57 -3.54 -10.03
CA TYR A 46 15.66 -3.42 -9.05
C TYR A 46 15.18 -2.82 -7.74
N LEU A 47 14.27 -1.85 -7.80
CA LEU A 47 13.65 -1.28 -6.61
C LEU A 47 12.79 -2.33 -5.89
N LEU A 48 12.03 -3.15 -6.62
CA LEU A 48 11.28 -4.27 -6.05
C LEU A 48 12.19 -5.25 -5.30
N VAL A 49 13.33 -5.63 -5.89
CA VAL A 49 14.30 -6.51 -5.20
C VAL A 49 14.77 -5.87 -3.90
N ALA A 50 15.06 -4.57 -3.88
CA ALA A 50 15.44 -3.86 -2.66
C ALA A 50 14.32 -3.87 -1.60
N VAL A 51 13.07 -3.64 -2.01
CA VAL A 51 11.88 -3.71 -1.13
C VAL A 51 11.73 -5.11 -0.53
N ILE A 52 11.89 -6.16 -1.34
CA ILE A 52 11.79 -7.56 -0.87
C ILE A 52 12.88 -7.87 0.14
N ILE A 53 14.14 -7.49 -0.13
CA ILE A 53 15.24 -7.71 0.82
C ILE A 53 14.98 -6.94 2.12
N ALA A 54 14.58 -5.67 2.04
CA ALA A 54 14.23 -4.88 3.21
C ALA A 54 13.08 -5.50 4.01
N GLY A 55 12.05 -6.01 3.33
CA GLY A 55 10.91 -6.69 3.97
C GLY A 55 11.31 -7.99 4.67
N ILE A 56 12.18 -8.79 4.06
CA ILE A 56 12.73 -10.00 4.72
C ILE A 56 13.52 -9.60 5.97
N LEU A 57 14.35 -8.56 5.89
CA LEU A 57 15.12 -8.06 7.04
C LEU A 57 14.20 -7.51 8.15
N ASP A 58 13.11 -6.84 7.77
CA ASP A 58 12.13 -6.29 8.71
C ASP A 58 11.38 -7.40 9.47
N VAL A 59 10.91 -8.44 8.75
CA VAL A 59 10.23 -9.60 9.36
C VAL A 59 11.15 -10.39 10.30
N LEU A 60 12.44 -10.46 9.98
CA LEU A 60 13.43 -11.13 10.83
C LEU A 60 13.88 -10.28 12.03
N SER A 61 13.54 -9.00 12.06
CA SER A 61 13.89 -8.09 13.15
C SER A 61 12.84 -8.16 14.27
N GLU A 62 13.27 -8.13 15.53
CA GLU A 62 12.34 -8.02 16.67
C GLU A 62 11.69 -6.63 16.63
N GLN A 63 10.41 -6.59 16.26
CA GLN A 63 9.65 -5.35 16.27
C GLN A 63 9.15 -5.05 17.68
N PRO A 64 9.29 -3.81 18.18
CA PRO A 64 8.53 -3.38 19.35
C PRO A 64 7.05 -3.49 19.02
N GLU A 65 6.23 -3.92 19.98
CA GLU A 65 4.78 -4.03 19.81
C GLU A 65 4.23 -2.71 19.24
N ARG A 66 3.56 -2.81 18.07
CA ARG A 66 2.88 -1.66 17.46
C ARG A 66 1.86 -1.17 18.48
N LYS A 67 1.99 0.08 18.91
CA LYS A 67 0.96 0.73 19.71
C LYS A 67 -0.28 0.81 18.84
N LYS A 68 -1.36 0.13 19.25
CA LYS A 68 -2.65 0.18 18.56
C LYS A 68 -3.10 1.63 18.48
N GLU A 69 -3.36 2.11 17.28
CA GLU A 69 -3.95 3.43 17.07
C GLU A 69 -5.47 3.30 17.24
N ILE A 70 -6.07 4.26 17.96
CA ILE A 70 -7.52 4.28 18.17
C ILE A 70 -8.17 4.78 16.88
N VAL A 71 -9.10 3.99 16.33
CA VAL A 71 -9.85 4.34 15.12
C VAL A 71 -10.60 5.66 15.32
N LYS A 72 -10.43 6.56 14.36
CA LYS A 72 -11.07 7.88 14.33
C LYS A 72 -12.09 7.94 13.19
N LYS A 73 -13.08 8.83 13.36
CA LYS A 73 -14.05 9.17 12.30
C LYS A 73 -13.38 9.65 11.00
N MET A 74 -12.14 10.14 11.07
CA MET A 74 -11.36 10.54 9.89
C MET A 74 -10.92 9.34 9.05
N ASP A 75 -10.79 8.15 9.63
CA ASP A 75 -10.36 6.94 8.92
C ASP A 75 -11.46 6.48 7.95
N TYR A 76 -12.73 6.52 8.36
CA TYR A 76 -13.85 6.27 7.45
C TYR A 76 -13.90 7.26 6.27
N VAL A 77 -13.58 8.54 6.50
CA VAL A 77 -13.51 9.54 5.42
C VAL A 77 -12.35 9.23 4.48
N PHE A 78 -11.20 8.81 5.02
CA PHE A 78 -10.05 8.39 4.24
C PHE A 78 -10.36 7.16 3.38
N ILE A 79 -11.05 6.16 3.93
CA ILE A 79 -11.52 4.97 3.21
C ILE A 79 -12.43 5.35 2.04
N LEU A 80 -13.39 6.26 2.27
CA LEU A 80 -14.27 6.74 1.20
C LEU A 80 -13.47 7.44 0.09
N ILE A 81 -12.51 8.29 0.46
CA ILE A 81 -11.64 8.98 -0.51
C ILE A 81 -10.82 7.97 -1.31
N LEU A 82 -10.25 6.94 -0.67
CA LEU A 82 -9.51 5.87 -1.33
C LEU A 82 -10.39 5.11 -2.34
N GLY A 83 -11.64 4.79 -1.96
CA GLY A 83 -12.60 4.15 -2.87
C GLY A 83 -12.91 5.00 -4.10
N ILE A 84 -13.12 6.30 -3.91
CA ILE A 84 -13.38 7.25 -5.01
C ILE A 84 -12.14 7.39 -5.90
N LEU A 85 -10.95 7.54 -5.31
CA LEU A 85 -9.70 7.62 -6.07
C LEU A 85 -9.45 6.34 -6.87
N GLY A 86 -9.64 5.18 -6.25
CA GLY A 86 -9.54 3.88 -6.92
C GLY A 86 -10.52 3.75 -8.08
N PHE A 87 -11.78 4.14 -7.88
CA PHE A 87 -12.78 4.19 -8.95
C PHE A 87 -12.32 5.07 -10.11
N ILE A 88 -11.85 6.30 -9.85
CA ILE A 88 -11.42 7.25 -10.88
C ILE A 88 -10.23 6.69 -11.66
N ILE A 89 -9.22 6.14 -10.98
CA ILE A 89 -8.02 5.57 -11.60
C ILE A 89 -8.40 4.41 -12.52
N ILE A 90 -9.24 3.49 -12.04
CA ILE A 90 -9.67 2.31 -12.80
C ILE A 90 -10.53 2.73 -13.98
N LYS A 91 -11.42 3.70 -13.79
CA LYS A 91 -12.26 4.25 -14.85
C LYS A 91 -11.42 4.88 -15.95
N TYR A 92 -10.41 5.66 -15.57
CA TYR A 92 -9.47 6.27 -16.51
C TYR A 92 -8.71 5.20 -17.31
N LYS A 93 -8.16 4.19 -16.63
CA LYS A 93 -7.38 3.12 -17.28
C LYS A 93 -8.23 2.22 -18.19
N THR A 94 -9.48 1.97 -17.82
CA THR A 94 -10.40 1.09 -18.55
C THR A 94 -11.33 1.82 -19.51
N ALA A 95 -11.18 3.14 -19.68
CA ALA A 95 -12.12 3.97 -20.46
C ALA A 95 -12.35 3.45 -21.89
N THR A 96 -11.36 2.78 -22.47
CA THR A 96 -11.42 2.15 -23.80
C THR A 96 -12.43 1.00 -23.90
N LEU A 97 -12.86 0.43 -22.76
CA LEU A 97 -13.83 -0.66 -22.69
C LEU A 97 -15.30 -0.19 -22.69
N GLY A 98 -15.56 1.12 -22.81
CA GLY A 98 -16.91 1.67 -22.94
C GLY A 98 -17.80 1.42 -21.72
N TRP A 99 -18.94 0.73 -21.89
CA TRP A 99 -19.86 0.42 -20.80
C TRP A 99 -19.26 -0.53 -19.75
N LEU A 100 -18.43 -1.49 -20.20
CA LEU A 100 -17.79 -2.45 -19.30
C LEU A 100 -16.90 -1.76 -18.25
N SER A 101 -16.30 -0.64 -18.64
CA SER A 101 -15.48 0.20 -17.76
C SER A 101 -16.25 0.72 -16.55
N TRP A 102 -17.52 1.08 -16.71
CA TRP A 102 -18.35 1.52 -15.58
C TRP A 102 -18.57 0.39 -14.57
N LEU A 103 -18.94 -0.80 -15.05
CA LEU A 103 -19.15 -1.97 -14.20
C LEU A 103 -17.89 -2.35 -13.43
N ILE A 104 -16.75 -2.46 -14.13
CA ILE A 104 -15.47 -2.85 -13.52
C ILE A 104 -15.05 -1.81 -12.47
N SER A 105 -15.19 -0.51 -12.78
CA SER A 105 -14.78 0.55 -11.85
C SER A 105 -15.64 0.57 -10.60
N ILE A 106 -16.97 0.41 -10.72
CA ILE A 106 -17.88 0.35 -9.57
C ILE A 106 -17.50 -0.83 -8.67
N ILE A 107 -17.39 -2.04 -9.24
CA ILE A 107 -17.05 -3.24 -8.47
C ILE A 107 -15.71 -3.07 -7.76
N ALA A 108 -14.69 -2.58 -8.46
CA ALA A 108 -13.38 -2.40 -7.86
C ALA A 108 -13.37 -1.30 -6.79
N GLY A 109 -14.05 -0.17 -7.01
CA GLY A 109 -14.21 0.88 -6.00
C GLY A 109 -14.92 0.38 -4.74
N THR A 110 -15.99 -0.41 -4.91
CA THR A 110 -16.68 -1.06 -3.78
C THR A 110 -15.76 -2.05 -3.06
N LEU A 111 -15.02 -2.88 -3.78
CA LEU A 111 -14.06 -3.82 -3.18
C LEU A 111 -12.98 -3.08 -2.37
N ILE A 112 -12.46 -1.96 -2.86
CA ILE A 112 -11.50 -1.14 -2.11
C ILE A 112 -12.11 -0.69 -0.78
N VAL A 113 -13.32 -0.13 -0.79
CA VAL A 113 -13.99 0.30 0.44
C VAL A 113 -14.23 -0.87 1.40
N LEU A 114 -14.73 -1.99 0.91
CA LEU A 114 -14.99 -3.17 1.74
C LEU A 114 -13.72 -3.73 2.37
N LEU A 115 -12.64 -3.85 1.60
CA LEU A 115 -11.35 -4.33 2.11
C LEU A 115 -10.79 -3.36 3.16
N SER A 116 -10.90 -2.06 2.92
CA SER A 116 -10.45 -1.08 3.91
C SER A 116 -11.29 -1.09 5.19
N LEU A 117 -12.60 -1.34 5.10
CA LEU A 117 -13.45 -1.52 6.28
C LEU A 117 -13.12 -2.80 7.05
N LEU A 118 -12.88 -3.92 6.34
CA LEU A 118 -12.46 -5.18 6.96
C LEU A 118 -11.16 -4.99 7.76
N VAL A 119 -10.18 -4.31 7.17
CA VAL A 119 -8.90 -4.01 7.84
C VAL A 119 -9.12 -3.09 9.06
N LEU A 120 -10.03 -2.11 8.96
CA LEU A 120 -10.33 -1.23 10.08
C LEU A 120 -11.00 -1.97 11.24
N GLU A 121 -11.91 -2.90 10.95
CA GLU A 121 -12.61 -3.72 11.94
C GLU A 121 -11.65 -4.67 12.69
N GLU A 122 -10.65 -5.23 12.00
CA GLU A 122 -9.59 -6.03 12.64
C GLU A 122 -8.76 -5.22 13.66
N GLU A 123 -8.65 -3.89 13.50
CA GLU A 123 -7.96 -3.02 14.45
C GLU A 123 -8.86 -2.64 15.64
N ASP A 124 -10.18 -2.57 15.44
CA ASP A 124 -11.19 -2.26 16.46
C ASP A 124 -11.56 -3.46 17.36
N GLU A 125 -11.63 -4.69 16.82
CA GLU A 125 -12.08 -5.88 17.57
C GLU A 125 -11.12 -6.40 18.64
N VAL A 126 -9.92 -5.83 18.76
CA VAL A 126 -8.94 -6.22 19.79
C VAL A 126 -9.04 -5.30 21.02
N GLU A 127 -10.24 -5.17 21.59
CA GLU A 127 -10.50 -4.72 22.97
C GLU A 127 -10.51 -5.91 23.96
#